data_AF-A0A087UHT4-F1
#
_entry.id   AF-A0A087UHT4-F1
#
_cell.length_a   1.000
_cell.length_b   1.000
_cell.length_c   1.000
_cell.angle_alpha   90.00
_cell.angle_beta   90.00
_cell.angle_gamma   90.00
#
_symmetry.space_group_name_H-M   'P 1'
#
loop_
_entity.id
_entity.type
_entity.pdbx_description
1 polymer ?
#
loop_
_entity_poly.entity_id
_entity_poly.type
_entity_poly.pdbx_seq_one_letter_code
_entity_poly.pdbx_strand_id
1 'polypeptide(L)'
;MDASAICSTPFWNSSVSWETEKPYFSHCFQHLVLVIGSCGVLWIVAPFEFVKISKYHGSPTPWTTLSITKIVFKVILLVICILDLAKEVYAYVNYEEKGLDGLIAAVAYLLTIVLTVILTMMCKRRGLRVSLALPSFWMISTITTLISIYDEIQDLDPERWTSVASFVHDSIVFFISIIQLILSSIADKKTWYRGRE
;
A
#
# COMPACT_ATOMS: atom_id res chain seq x y z
N MET A 1 14.77 -20.51 -10.49
CA MET A 1 13.34 -20.40 -10.18
C MET A 1 12.66 -20.05 -11.47
N ASP A 2 11.96 -21.00 -12.06
CA ASP A 2 11.37 -20.85 -13.38
C ASP A 2 10.21 -19.85 -13.32
N ALA A 3 10.12 -18.94 -14.29
CA ALA A 3 9.15 -17.84 -14.29
C ALA A 3 7.68 -18.32 -14.23
N SER A 4 7.42 -19.56 -14.66
CA SER A 4 6.13 -20.25 -14.59
C SER A 4 5.67 -20.61 -13.17
N ALA A 5 6.58 -20.68 -12.19
CA ALA A 5 6.22 -20.92 -10.79
C ALA A 5 5.78 -19.63 -10.07
N ILE A 6 6.17 -18.46 -10.59
CA ILE A 6 5.86 -17.16 -10.00
C ILE A 6 4.54 -16.63 -10.55
N CYS A 7 4.28 -16.76 -11.86
CA CYS A 7 3.04 -16.30 -12.48
C CYS A 7 2.34 -17.40 -13.29
N SER A 8 1.03 -17.57 -13.04
CA SER A 8 0.15 -18.43 -13.86
C SER A 8 -0.19 -17.81 -15.23
N THR A 9 0.11 -16.52 -15.43
CA THR A 9 -0.12 -15.77 -16.69
C THR A 9 1.20 -15.16 -17.19
N PRO A 10 1.34 -14.91 -18.51
CA PRO A 10 2.54 -14.27 -19.04
C PRO A 10 2.76 -12.89 -18.43
N PHE A 11 4.01 -12.61 -18.00
CA PHE A 11 4.42 -11.39 -17.29
C PHE A 11 4.11 -10.07 -18.01
N TRP A 12 4.18 -10.09 -19.34
CA TRP A 12 3.90 -8.92 -20.18
C TRP A 12 3.47 -9.40 -21.57
N ASN A 13 2.28 -9.02 -22.02
CA ASN A 13 1.81 -9.32 -23.36
C ASN A 13 1.76 -8.03 -24.19
N SER A 14 2.83 -7.78 -24.97
CA SER A 14 3.02 -6.53 -25.72
C SER A 14 1.98 -6.31 -26.82
N SER A 15 1.41 -7.37 -27.39
CA SER A 15 0.36 -7.27 -28.42
C SER A 15 -1.01 -6.88 -27.86
N VAL A 16 -1.23 -7.02 -26.54
CA VAL A 16 -2.52 -6.69 -25.87
C VAL A 16 -2.44 -5.36 -25.11
N SER A 17 -1.23 -4.83 -24.87
CA SER A 17 -1.03 -3.56 -24.16
C SER A 17 -0.86 -2.36 -25.10
N TRP A 18 -0.46 -2.58 -26.36
CA TRP A 18 -0.17 -1.49 -27.32
C TRP A 18 -0.90 -1.59 -28.66
N GLU A 19 -1.36 -2.77 -29.07
CA GLU A 19 -2.00 -2.99 -30.39
C GLU A 19 -3.53 -3.13 -30.33
N THR A 20 -4.14 -2.92 -29.17
CA THR A 20 -5.60 -3.00 -28.94
C THR A 20 -6.18 -1.63 -28.56
N GLU A 21 -7.44 -1.37 -28.93
CA GLU A 21 -8.18 -0.16 -28.55
C GLU A 21 -8.40 -0.04 -27.03
N LYS A 22 -8.22 -1.13 -26.28
CA LYS A 22 -8.32 -1.22 -24.82
C LYS A 22 -7.06 -1.89 -24.26
N PRO A 23 -6.10 -1.13 -23.70
CA PRO A 23 -4.92 -1.71 -23.09
C PRO A 23 -5.29 -2.40 -21.78
N TYR A 24 -4.97 -3.69 -21.68
CA TYR A 24 -5.22 -4.53 -20.50
C TYR A 24 -3.90 -4.89 -19.82
N PHE A 25 -3.81 -4.74 -18.49
CA PHE A 25 -2.61 -5.11 -17.74
C PHE A 25 -2.79 -6.49 -17.11
N SER A 26 -1.98 -7.48 -17.51
CA SER A 26 -2.03 -8.83 -16.93
C SER A 26 -1.92 -8.79 -15.39
N HIS A 27 -2.70 -9.63 -14.70
CA HIS A 27 -2.74 -9.73 -13.23
C HIS A 27 -1.34 -9.88 -12.59
N CYS A 28 -0.46 -10.69 -13.20
CA CYS A 28 0.93 -10.86 -12.79
C CYS A 28 1.72 -9.53 -12.83
N PHE A 29 1.52 -8.70 -13.85
CA PHE A 29 2.16 -7.39 -13.96
C PHE A 29 1.68 -6.42 -12.88
N GLN A 30 0.38 -6.42 -12.58
CA GLN A 30 -0.16 -5.57 -11.53
C GLN A 30 0.43 -5.94 -10.16
N HIS A 31 0.50 -7.23 -9.85
CA HIS A 31 1.04 -7.72 -8.58
C HIS A 31 2.56 -7.51 -8.45
N LEU A 32 3.35 -7.86 -9.48
CA LEU A 32 4.82 -7.78 -9.40
C LEU A 32 5.39 -6.40 -9.70
N VAL A 33 4.75 -5.60 -10.56
CA VAL A 33 5.32 -4.31 -10.96
C VAL A 33 4.65 -3.17 -10.20
N LEU A 34 3.32 -3.16 -10.08
CA LEU A 34 2.62 -2.07 -9.40
C LEU A 34 2.74 -2.21 -7.88
N VAL A 35 2.33 -3.35 -7.31
CA VAL A 35 2.33 -3.53 -5.85
C VAL A 35 3.75 -3.62 -5.31
N ILE A 36 4.59 -4.51 -5.84
CA ILE A 36 5.97 -4.61 -5.36
C ILE A 36 6.80 -3.37 -5.72
N GLY A 37 6.55 -2.73 -6.88
CA GLY A 37 7.23 -1.48 -7.23
C GLY A 37 6.96 -0.37 -6.22
N SER A 38 5.68 -0.18 -5.84
CA SER A 38 5.31 0.82 -4.82
C SER A 38 5.91 0.50 -3.45
N CYS A 39 5.92 -0.78 -3.06
CA CYS A 39 6.56 -1.24 -1.83
C CYS A 39 8.09 -0.98 -1.88
N GLY A 40 8.75 -1.37 -2.97
CA GLY A 40 10.20 -1.26 -3.15
C GLY A 40 10.73 0.15 -2.96
N VAL A 41 10.00 1.16 -3.46
CA VAL A 41 10.36 2.57 -3.25
C VAL A 41 10.37 2.91 -1.75
N LEU A 42 9.35 2.50 -0.99
CA LEU A 42 9.34 2.75 0.45
C LEU A 42 10.51 2.03 1.14
N TRP A 43 10.77 0.77 0.79
CA TRP A 43 11.86 0.00 1.37
C TRP A 43 13.24 0.57 1.09
N ILE A 44 13.43 1.23 -0.05
CA ILE A 44 14.68 1.95 -0.38
C ILE A 44 14.78 3.26 0.41
N VAL A 45 13.68 4.03 0.53
CA VAL A 45 13.69 5.34 1.19
C VAL A 45 13.67 5.23 2.73
N ALA A 46 13.06 4.17 3.27
CA ALA A 46 12.87 3.99 4.72
C ALA A 46 14.17 3.97 5.53
N PRO A 47 15.26 3.27 5.13
CA PRO A 47 16.56 3.32 5.80
C PRO A 47 17.10 4.76 5.95
N PHE A 48 16.98 5.59 4.91
CA PHE A 48 17.44 6.98 4.96
C PHE A 48 16.61 7.80 5.95
N GLU A 49 15.30 7.62 5.96
CA GLU A 49 14.43 8.24 6.97
C GLU A 49 14.74 7.73 8.39
N PHE A 50 15.03 6.43 8.58
CA PHE A 50 15.44 5.90 9.88
C PHE A 50 16.73 6.53 10.40
N VAL A 51 17.72 6.76 9.54
CA VAL A 51 18.96 7.46 9.91
C VAL A 51 18.66 8.90 10.32
N LYS A 52 17.82 9.61 9.56
CA LYS A 52 17.37 10.97 9.86
C LYS A 52 16.64 11.05 11.20
N ILE A 53 15.69 10.13 11.43
CA ILE A 53 14.92 10.02 12.68
C ILE A 53 15.84 9.70 13.86
N SER A 54 16.83 8.82 13.68
CA SER A 54 17.77 8.43 14.73
C SER A 54 18.69 9.58 15.15
N LYS A 55 19.10 10.43 14.21
CA LYS A 55 19.91 11.63 14.49
C LYS A 55 19.10 12.74 15.16
N TYR A 56 17.79 12.79 14.92
CA TYR A 56 16.93 13.85 15.44
C TYR A 56 16.68 13.68 16.94
N HIS A 57 17.04 14.71 17.72
CA HIS A 57 16.87 14.77 19.17
C HIS A 57 15.76 15.76 19.53
N GLY A 58 14.52 15.42 19.22
CA GLY A 58 13.34 16.19 19.61
C GLY A 58 12.63 15.58 20.81
N SER A 59 11.85 16.41 21.51
CA SER A 59 10.90 15.90 22.50
C SER A 59 9.74 15.17 21.80
N PRO A 60 9.20 14.09 22.39
CA PRO A 60 8.07 13.36 21.83
C PRO A 60 6.89 14.30 21.54
N THR A 61 6.27 14.15 20.38
CA THR A 61 5.08 14.94 20.03
C THR A 61 3.85 14.35 20.73
N PRO A 62 3.03 15.16 21.41
CA PRO A 62 1.84 14.67 22.09
C PRO A 62 0.83 14.05 21.12
N TRP A 63 -0.07 13.22 21.65
CA TRP A 63 -1.14 12.61 20.87
C TRP A 63 -2.15 13.67 20.46
N THR A 64 -2.11 14.04 19.18
CA THR A 64 -3.10 14.89 18.52
C THR A 64 -4.17 14.01 17.88
N THR A 65 -5.35 14.58 17.65
CA THR A 65 -6.40 13.91 16.87
C THR A 65 -5.88 13.49 15.49
N LEU A 66 -5.08 14.33 14.83
CA LEU A 66 -4.44 14.01 13.53
C LEU A 66 -3.57 12.74 13.61
N SER A 67 -2.70 12.63 14.62
CA SER A 67 -1.85 11.46 14.83
C SER A 67 -2.67 10.20 15.07
N ILE A 68 -3.77 10.30 15.84
CA ILE A 68 -4.66 9.16 16.11
C ILE A 68 -5.34 8.73 14.81
N THR A 69 -5.90 9.66 14.04
CA THR A 69 -6.55 9.38 12.76
C THR A 69 -5.60 8.71 11.77
N LYS A 70 -4.35 9.19 11.64
CA LYS A 70 -3.30 8.55 10.82
C LYS A 70 -3.15 7.06 11.18
N ILE A 71 -3.02 6.74 12.46
CA ILE A 71 -2.83 5.35 12.92
C ILE A 71 -4.08 4.52 12.69
N VAL A 72 -5.28 5.04 13.00
CA VAL A 72 -6.54 4.31 12.84
C VAL A 72 -6.71 3.84 11.40
N PHE A 73 -6.55 4.71 10.41
CA PHE A 73 -6.66 4.31 9.00
C PHE A 73 -5.56 3.32 8.57
N LYS A 74 -4.35 3.36 9.16
CA LYS A 74 -3.30 2.36 8.88
C LYS A 74 -3.64 1.00 9.48
N VAL A 75 -4.24 0.98 10.67
CA VAL A 75 -4.72 -0.25 11.32
C VAL A 75 -5.88 -0.85 10.54
N ILE A 76 -6.80 -0.03 10.02
CA ILE A 76 -7.86 -0.50 9.13
C ILE A 76 -7.26 -1.16 7.89
N LEU A 77 -6.31 -0.50 7.21
CA LEU A 77 -5.60 -1.09 6.08
C LEU A 77 -4.84 -2.37 6.44
N LEU A 78 -4.22 -2.41 7.62
CA LEU A 78 -3.50 -3.59 8.10
C LEU A 78 -4.44 -4.80 8.22
N VAL A 79 -5.65 -4.59 8.75
CA VAL A 79 -6.67 -5.65 8.83
C VAL A 79 -7.06 -6.12 7.43
N ILE A 80 -7.30 -5.19 6.49
CA ILE A 80 -7.60 -5.54 5.09
C ILE A 80 -6.46 -6.40 4.50
N CYS A 81 -5.20 -5.98 4.66
CA CYS A 81 -4.04 -6.72 4.15
C CYS A 81 -3.93 -8.14 4.74
N ILE A 82 -4.28 -8.32 6.02
CA ILE A 82 -4.28 -9.64 6.66
C ILE A 82 -5.37 -10.53 6.04
N LEU A 83 -6.54 -9.97 5.76
CA LEU A 83 -7.63 -10.70 5.08
C LEU A 83 -7.23 -11.09 3.66
N ASP A 84 -6.56 -10.19 2.93
CA ASP A 84 -6.05 -10.47 1.58
C ASP A 84 -5.02 -11.59 1.61
N LEU A 85 -4.07 -11.54 2.56
CA LEU A 85 -3.10 -12.60 2.75
C LEU A 85 -3.79 -13.93 3.06
N ALA A 86 -4.80 -13.94 3.94
CA ALA A 86 -5.54 -15.16 4.25
C ALA A 86 -6.29 -15.72 3.03
N LYS A 87 -6.87 -14.85 2.20
CA LYS A 87 -7.53 -15.24 0.93
C LYS A 87 -6.52 -15.84 -0.05
N GLU A 88 -5.35 -15.23 -0.20
CA GLU A 88 -4.28 -15.72 -1.07
C GLU A 88 -3.70 -17.05 -0.59
N VAL A 89 -3.44 -17.20 0.71
CA VAL A 89 -3.01 -18.47 1.31
C VAL A 89 -4.06 -19.55 1.11
N TYR A 90 -5.33 -19.26 1.40
CA TYR A 90 -6.41 -20.22 1.19
C TYR A 90 -6.49 -20.66 -0.27
N ALA A 91 -6.38 -19.71 -1.21
CA ALA A 91 -6.46 -20.02 -2.61
C ALA A 91 -5.25 -20.83 -3.11
N TYR A 92 -4.04 -20.50 -2.64
CA TYR A 92 -2.82 -21.25 -2.97
C TYR A 92 -2.85 -22.70 -2.46
N VAL A 93 -3.42 -22.93 -1.27
CA VAL A 93 -3.52 -24.29 -0.69
C VAL A 93 -4.60 -25.15 -1.37
N ASN A 94 -5.71 -24.54 -1.80
CA ASN A 94 -6.88 -25.29 -2.30
C ASN A 94 -6.97 -25.36 -3.83
N TYR A 95 -6.25 -24.52 -4.58
CA TYR A 95 -6.29 -24.50 -6.04
C TYR A 95 -4.88 -24.68 -6.62
N GLU A 96 -4.61 -25.86 -7.20
CA GLU A 96 -3.27 -26.25 -7.71
C GLU A 96 -2.75 -25.36 -8.84
N GLU A 97 -3.60 -24.58 -9.51
CA GLU A 97 -3.24 -23.72 -10.66
C GLU A 97 -2.88 -22.27 -10.26
N LYS A 98 -3.00 -21.90 -8.98
CA LYS A 98 -2.77 -20.52 -8.53
C LYS A 98 -1.27 -20.26 -8.28
N GLY A 99 -0.74 -19.25 -8.98
CA GLY A 99 0.65 -18.81 -8.86
C GLY A 99 0.99 -18.18 -7.51
N LEU A 100 2.29 -18.00 -7.27
CA LEU A 100 2.82 -17.43 -6.03
C LEU A 100 2.79 -15.88 -6.03
N ASP A 101 2.52 -15.25 -7.17
CA ASP A 101 2.47 -13.80 -7.37
C ASP A 101 1.54 -13.08 -6.40
N GLY A 102 0.31 -13.59 -6.22
CA GLY A 102 -0.66 -13.05 -5.25
C GLY A 102 -0.16 -13.11 -3.82
N LEU A 103 0.43 -14.24 -3.43
CA LEU A 103 0.97 -14.43 -2.08
C LEU A 103 2.16 -13.50 -1.81
N ILE A 104 3.09 -13.39 -2.77
CA ILE A 104 4.26 -12.50 -2.64
C ILE A 104 3.81 -11.05 -2.51
N ALA A 105 2.89 -10.60 -3.37
CA ALA A 105 2.36 -9.24 -3.33
C ALA A 105 1.65 -8.95 -2.00
N ALA A 106 0.79 -9.87 -1.52
CA ALA A 106 0.10 -9.73 -0.25
C ALA A 106 1.06 -9.64 0.95
N VAL A 107 2.08 -10.50 1.00
CA VAL A 107 3.11 -10.45 2.06
C VAL A 107 3.93 -9.16 1.99
N ALA A 108 4.39 -8.78 0.79
CA ALA A 108 5.18 -7.56 0.61
C ALA A 108 4.39 -6.30 1.02
N TYR A 109 3.13 -6.22 0.63
CA TYR A 109 2.26 -5.10 1.00
C TYR A 109 1.98 -5.08 2.52
N LEU A 110 1.69 -6.24 3.13
CA LEU A 110 1.51 -6.35 4.58
C LEU A 110 2.73 -5.84 5.36
N LEU A 111 3.93 -6.29 5.00
CA LEU A 111 5.18 -5.84 5.62
C LEU A 111 5.39 -4.34 5.43
N THR A 112 5.02 -3.81 4.27
CA THR A 112 5.11 -2.38 3.96
C THR A 112 4.14 -1.57 4.81
N ILE A 113 2.89 -2.01 5.01
CA ILE A 113 1.94 -1.34 5.91
C ILE A 113 2.47 -1.34 7.35
N VAL A 114 3.00 -2.47 7.85
CA VAL A 114 3.65 -2.54 9.16
C VAL A 114 4.79 -1.53 9.27
N LEU A 115 5.64 -1.44 8.26
CA LEU A 115 6.72 -0.46 8.19
C LEU A 115 6.21 0.98 8.25
N THR A 116 5.11 1.31 7.57
CA THR A 116 4.50 2.67 7.63
C THR A 116 4.00 3.01 9.03
N VAL A 117 3.49 2.03 9.78
CA VAL A 117 3.08 2.20 11.18
C VAL A 117 4.29 2.47 12.06
N ILE A 118 5.35 1.66 11.92
CA ILE A 118 6.62 1.82 12.67
C ILE A 118 7.23 3.20 12.41
N LEU A 119 7.34 3.62 11.13
CA LEU A 119 7.87 4.94 10.78
C LEU A 119 7.06 6.07 11.41
N THR A 120 5.73 5.95 11.43
CA THR A 120 4.85 6.94 12.07
C THR A 120 5.08 7.01 13.57
N MET A 121 5.17 5.86 14.24
CA MET A 121 5.44 5.77 15.67
C MET A 121 6.82 6.34 16.02
N MET A 122 7.84 6.05 15.21
CA MET A 122 9.19 6.57 15.43
C MET A 122 9.29 8.07 15.21
N CYS A 123 8.68 8.61 14.15
CA CYS A 123 8.55 10.05 13.95
C CYS A 123 7.91 10.71 15.16
N LYS A 124 6.83 10.12 15.69
CA LYS A 124 6.14 10.62 16.88
C LYS A 124 7.00 10.60 18.14
N ARG A 125 7.67 9.47 18.40
CA ARG A 125 8.56 9.29 19.57
C ARG A 125 9.74 10.26 19.56
N ARG A 126 10.30 10.55 18.38
CA ARG A 126 11.43 11.47 18.22
C ARG A 126 11.01 12.93 18.01
N GLY A 127 9.72 13.21 17.86
CA GLY A 127 9.21 14.55 17.62
C GLY A 127 9.44 15.09 16.20
N LEU A 128 9.67 14.20 15.23
CA LEU A 128 9.78 14.56 13.82
C LEU A 128 8.38 14.76 13.24
N ARG A 129 8.09 15.96 12.72
CA ARG A 129 6.72 16.33 12.30
C ARG A 129 6.34 15.89 10.90
N VAL A 130 7.32 15.74 10.02
CA VAL A 130 7.11 15.41 8.60
C VAL A 130 8.12 14.34 8.20
N SER A 131 7.60 13.20 7.76
CA SER A 131 8.36 12.16 7.08
C SER A 131 8.14 12.35 5.58
N LEU A 132 9.21 12.28 4.77
CA LEU A 132 9.08 12.34 3.32
C LEU A 132 8.69 10.97 2.73
N ALA A 133 9.11 9.88 3.38
CA ALA A 133 8.84 8.51 2.93
C ALA A 133 7.33 8.16 2.96
N LEU A 134 6.60 8.62 3.97
CA LEU A 134 5.17 8.30 4.10
C LEU A 134 4.31 8.87 2.96
N PRO A 135 4.30 10.19 2.70
CA PRO A 135 3.49 10.74 1.61
C PRO A 135 3.93 10.25 0.23
N SER A 136 5.24 10.05 0.00
CA SER A 136 5.72 9.50 -1.28
C SER A 136 5.20 8.07 -1.53
N PHE A 137 5.22 7.21 -0.51
CA PHE A 137 4.61 5.88 -0.60
C PHE A 137 3.10 5.96 -0.90
N TRP A 138 2.35 6.79 -0.17
CA TRP A 138 0.90 6.89 -0.41
C TRP A 138 0.58 7.46 -1.79
N MET A 139 1.38 8.39 -2.32
CA MET A 139 1.21 8.86 -3.71
C MET A 139 1.36 7.73 -4.71
N ILE A 140 2.44 6.94 -4.60
CA ILE A 140 2.67 5.84 -5.54
C ILE A 140 1.57 4.79 -5.39
N SER A 141 1.20 4.45 -4.15
CA SER A 141 0.11 3.51 -3.84
C SER A 141 -1.24 3.95 -4.44
N THR A 142 -1.57 5.25 -4.38
CA THR A 142 -2.79 5.78 -5.02
C THR A 142 -2.75 5.67 -6.55
N ILE A 143 -1.59 5.86 -7.17
CA ILE A 143 -1.45 5.72 -8.63
C ILE A 143 -1.61 4.25 -9.03
N THR A 144 -0.97 3.33 -8.29
CA THR A 144 -1.05 1.90 -8.59
C THR A 144 -2.45 1.34 -8.40
N THR A 145 -3.15 1.74 -7.33
CA THR A 145 -4.56 1.32 -7.12
C THR A 145 -5.51 1.92 -8.14
N LEU A 146 -5.27 3.15 -8.61
CA LEU A 146 -6.04 3.74 -9.70
C LEU A 146 -5.91 2.95 -11.01
N ILE A 147 -4.71 2.44 -11.31
CA ILE A 147 -4.46 1.59 -12.49
C ILE A 147 -5.23 0.27 -12.35
N SER A 148 -5.20 -0.39 -11.19
CA SER A 148 -5.97 -1.61 -10.95
C SER A 148 -7.49 -1.39 -11.08
N ILE A 149 -8.01 -0.28 -10.54
CA ILE A 149 -9.43 0.07 -10.71
C ILE A 149 -9.79 0.26 -12.18
N TYR A 150 -8.93 0.90 -12.97
CA TYR A 150 -9.18 1.09 -14.40
C TYR A 150 -9.29 -0.25 -15.14
N ASP A 151 -8.40 -1.20 -14.83
CA ASP A 151 -8.41 -2.52 -15.43
C ASP A 151 -9.67 -3.31 -15.03
N GLU A 152 -10.04 -3.29 -13.75
CA GLU A 152 -11.26 -3.95 -13.25
C GLU A 152 -12.54 -3.36 -13.86
N ILE A 153 -12.57 -2.05 -14.14
CA ILE A 153 -13.71 -1.42 -14.83
C ILE A 153 -13.87 -1.96 -16.26
N GLN A 154 -12.77 -2.29 -16.95
CA GLN A 154 -12.84 -2.84 -18.31
C GLN A 154 -13.39 -4.27 -18.32
N ASP A 155 -13.08 -5.04 -17.27
CA ASP A 155 -13.50 -6.43 -17.09
C ASP A 155 -14.77 -6.58 -16.21
N LEU A 156 -15.40 -5.46 -15.84
CA LEU A 156 -16.51 -5.45 -14.88
C LEU A 156 -17.73 -6.18 -15.45
N ASP A 157 -18.02 -7.35 -14.88
CA ASP A 157 -19.24 -8.10 -15.13
C ASP A 157 -20.17 -8.02 -13.91
N PRO A 158 -21.30 -7.30 -14.00
CA PRO A 158 -22.20 -7.10 -12.87
C PRO A 158 -22.89 -8.39 -12.40
N GLU A 159 -22.98 -9.42 -13.24
CA GLU A 159 -23.56 -10.70 -12.86
C GLU A 159 -22.58 -11.56 -12.04
N ARG A 160 -21.28 -11.26 -12.14
CA ARG A 160 -20.21 -11.99 -11.47
C ARG A 160 -19.80 -11.31 -10.16
N TRP A 161 -20.28 -11.83 -9.04
CA TRP A 161 -19.98 -11.30 -7.69
C TRP A 161 -18.48 -11.10 -7.41
N THR A 162 -17.61 -11.96 -7.94
CA THR A 162 -16.16 -11.85 -7.71
C THR A 162 -15.54 -10.60 -8.35
N SER A 163 -16.08 -10.13 -9.47
CA SER A 163 -15.59 -8.89 -10.12
C SER A 163 -16.04 -7.67 -9.33
N VAL A 164 -17.35 -7.60 -9.00
CA VAL A 164 -17.89 -6.53 -8.16
C VAL A 164 -17.15 -6.44 -6.82
N ALA A 165 -16.85 -7.57 -6.18
CA ALA A 165 -16.10 -7.61 -4.93
C ALA A 165 -14.68 -7.07 -5.07
N SER A 166 -13.98 -7.37 -6.17
CA SER A 166 -12.61 -6.90 -6.43
C SER A 166 -12.61 -5.40 -6.71
N PHE A 167 -13.55 -4.90 -7.51
CA PHE A 167 -13.76 -3.47 -7.75
C PHE A 167 -14.02 -2.68 -6.45
N VAL A 168 -14.91 -3.20 -5.58
CA VAL A 168 -15.23 -2.58 -4.30
C VAL A 168 -14.02 -2.57 -3.36
N HIS A 169 -13.28 -3.68 -3.33
CA HIS A 169 -12.05 -3.79 -2.56
C HIS A 169 -11.03 -2.70 -2.96
N ASP A 170 -10.71 -2.61 -4.26
CA ASP A 170 -9.72 -1.66 -4.76
C ASP A 170 -10.16 -0.22 -4.59
N SER A 171 -11.46 0.04 -4.75
CA SER A 171 -12.07 1.35 -4.46
C SER A 171 -11.86 1.76 -2.99
N ILE A 172 -12.11 0.86 -2.04
CA ILE A 172 -11.90 1.12 -0.60
C ILE A 172 -10.44 1.42 -0.33
N VAL A 173 -9.52 0.61 -0.85
CA VAL A 173 -8.07 0.80 -0.67
C VAL A 173 -7.60 2.12 -1.28
N PHE A 174 -8.12 2.50 -2.45
CA PHE A 174 -7.83 3.78 -3.09
C PHE A 174 -8.26 4.97 -2.24
N PHE A 175 -9.51 4.99 -1.75
CA PHE A 175 -9.98 6.10 -0.90
C PHE A 175 -9.20 6.21 0.41
N ILE A 176 -8.90 5.09 1.06
CA ILE A 176 -8.08 5.11 2.28
C ILE A 176 -6.67 5.62 1.97
N SER A 177 -6.08 5.22 0.83
CA SER A 177 -4.75 5.67 0.42
C SER A 177 -4.72 7.19 0.15
N ILE A 178 -5.76 7.76 -0.46
CA ILE A 178 -5.91 9.22 -0.62
C ILE A 178 -6.00 9.91 0.74
N ILE A 179 -6.83 9.38 1.65
CA ILE A 179 -6.96 9.94 3.00
C ILE A 179 -5.60 9.91 3.70
N GLN A 180 -4.86 8.81 3.61
CA GLN A 180 -3.53 8.67 4.18
C GLN A 180 -2.50 9.60 3.55
N LEU A 181 -2.58 9.84 2.23
CA LEU A 181 -1.73 10.79 1.54
C LEU A 181 -1.94 12.20 2.09
N ILE A 182 -3.19 12.64 2.18
CA ILE A 182 -3.55 13.96 2.72
C ILE A 182 -3.08 14.06 4.17
N LEU A 183 -3.44 13.08 5.01
CA LEU A 183 -3.05 13.08 6.42
C LEU A 183 -1.52 13.09 6.58
N SER A 184 -0.78 12.29 5.81
CA SER A 184 0.68 12.19 5.87
C SER A 184 1.37 13.45 5.37
N SER A 185 0.72 14.23 4.51
CA SER A 185 1.21 15.52 4.01
C SER A 185 1.03 16.66 5.02
N ILE A 186 0.12 16.49 6.00
CA ILE A 186 -0.13 17.50 7.05
C ILE A 186 0.78 17.25 8.25
N ALA A 187 1.57 18.28 8.60
CA ALA A 187 2.41 18.28 9.79
C ALA A 187 1.59 18.33 11.08
N ASP A 188 1.96 17.52 12.07
CA ASP A 188 1.34 17.56 13.39
C ASP A 188 1.58 18.91 14.09
N LYS A 189 0.52 19.49 14.67
CA LYS A 189 0.60 20.77 15.39
C LYS A 189 1.47 20.62 16.64
N LYS A 190 2.37 21.58 16.88
CA LYS A 190 3.09 21.69 18.15
C LYS A 190 2.13 22.25 19.19
N THR A 191 1.62 21.44 20.10
CA THR A 191 1.02 22.00 21.32
C THR A 191 2.16 22.53 22.18
N TRP A 192 2.31 23.85 22.23
CA TRP A 192 3.17 24.47 23.23
C TRP A 192 2.66 24.07 24.60
N TYR A 193 3.49 23.38 25.39
CA TYR A 193 3.33 23.44 26.84
C TYR A 193 3.53 24.91 27.20
N ARG A 194 2.42 25.62 27.42
CA ARG A 194 2.42 26.92 28.08
C ARG A 194 2.81 26.60 29.52
N GLY A 195 4.10 26.71 29.82
CA GLY A 195 4.56 26.85 31.19
C GLY A 195 3.77 28.01 31.78
N ARG A 196 2.89 27.71 32.74
CA ARG A 196 2.40 28.72 33.68
C ARG A 196 3.55 28.94 34.65
N GLU A 197 4.35 29.96 34.35
CA GLU A 197 5.00 30.76 35.39
C GLU A 197 3.95 31.71 35.98
#